data_AF-A0A2D6AJ53-F1
#
_entry.id   AF-A0A2D6AJ53-F1
#
_cell.length_a   1.000
_cell.length_b   1.000
_cell.length_c   1.000
_cell.angle_alpha   90.00
_cell.angle_beta   90.00
_cell.angle_gamma   90.00
#
_symmetry.space_group_name_H-M   'P 1'
#
loop_
_entity.id
_entity.type
_entity.pdbx_description
1 polymer ?
#
loop_
_entity_poly.entity_id
_entity_poly.type
_entity_poly.pdbx_seq_one_letter_code
_entity_poly.pdbx_strand_id
1 'polypeptide(L)'
;MSELSLVKDSMSVDDVRQQVNLIQQLLEHTMKKDTHYGVIPGCGDKPALLKAGAEKLALTFRLDLDSEVEVVELDDGHREYRVRTVANSINSGLRLGSGSGSCTTMESKWRYRAETTGEEVPKEYWETRNPNLIGGSQFSTRKMGGKWMIMHKVEHDNPADYYNTCLKMAEKRSKVACVLNVTAASDIFVQEDIAHGEQQEEEGKKPDVKKTQSKSSQTDTPTDTPPAGESEVITRIAEVTEEHSKPNAKKEWTRYVLCSTGGTKYKTFDKKLRDVAIKACETNQECLLIFEYKEKFKTYEVQAIDIMPDAGEDDGTNPTDEDKYADENA
;
A
#
# COMPACT_ATOMS: atom_id res chain seq x y z
N MET A 1 -11.93 -50.70 5.10
CA MET A 1 -11.38 -50.26 3.80
C MET A 1 -11.82 -48.82 3.55
N SER A 2 -11.11 -47.84 4.11
CA SER A 2 -11.38 -46.40 3.93
C SER A 2 -10.09 -45.60 3.65
N GLU A 3 -9.06 -46.26 3.11
CA GLU A 3 -7.77 -45.61 2.78
C GLU A 3 -7.71 -45.08 1.34
N LEU A 4 -8.75 -45.29 0.53
CA LEU A 4 -8.74 -44.96 -0.90
C LEU A 4 -9.44 -43.63 -1.28
N SER A 5 -9.96 -42.86 -0.31
CA SER A 5 -10.66 -41.60 -0.62
C SER A 5 -9.70 -40.42 -0.83
N LEU A 6 -8.58 -40.37 -0.09
CA LEU A 6 -7.68 -39.22 -0.10
C LEU A 6 -6.95 -39.03 -1.44
N VAL A 7 -6.62 -40.13 -2.12
CA VAL A 7 -5.98 -40.12 -3.44
C VAL A 7 -6.98 -39.83 -4.56
N LYS A 8 -8.26 -40.14 -4.36
CA LYS A 8 -9.29 -39.95 -5.38
C LYS A 8 -9.63 -38.47 -5.60
N ASP A 9 -9.49 -37.66 -4.55
CA ASP A 9 -9.75 -36.22 -4.56
C ASP A 9 -8.47 -35.38 -4.61
N SER A 10 -7.29 -36.02 -4.76
CA SER A 10 -6.01 -35.31 -4.85
C SER A 10 -5.79 -34.71 -6.24
N MET A 11 -5.22 -33.50 -6.28
CA MET A 11 -4.74 -32.90 -7.52
C MET A 11 -3.60 -33.71 -8.13
N SER A 12 -3.54 -33.79 -9.46
CA SER A 12 -2.40 -34.41 -10.13
C SER A 12 -1.14 -33.54 -9.98
N VAL A 13 0.03 -34.16 -10.10
CA VAL A 13 1.32 -33.43 -10.09
C VAL A 13 1.39 -32.40 -11.23
N ASP A 14 0.78 -32.70 -12.37
CA ASP A 14 0.75 -31.78 -13.50
C ASP A 14 -0.15 -30.57 -13.23
N ASP A 15 -1.30 -30.74 -12.54
CA ASP A 15 -2.14 -29.62 -12.12
C ASP A 15 -1.41 -28.70 -11.14
N VAL A 16 -0.71 -29.28 -10.16
CA VAL A 16 0.11 -28.53 -9.21
C VAL A 16 1.22 -27.76 -9.95
N ARG A 17 1.89 -28.39 -10.92
CA ARG A 17 2.90 -27.71 -11.74
C ARG A 17 2.30 -26.56 -12.56
N GLN A 18 1.12 -26.75 -13.14
CA GLN A 18 0.43 -25.70 -13.89
C GLN A 18 0.06 -24.51 -13.00
N GLN A 19 -0.41 -24.76 -11.78
CA GLN A 19 -0.69 -23.71 -10.80
C GLN A 19 0.54 -22.89 -10.45
N VAL A 20 1.67 -23.55 -10.14
CA VAL A 20 2.94 -22.86 -9.84
C VAL A 20 3.41 -22.05 -11.05
N ASN A 21 3.36 -22.62 -12.26
CA ASN A 21 3.74 -21.92 -13.48
C ASN A 21 2.86 -20.68 -13.72
N LEU A 22 1.56 -20.75 -13.43
CA LEU A 22 0.65 -19.61 -13.55
C LEU A 22 1.04 -18.47 -12.59
N ILE A 23 1.39 -18.80 -11.34
CA ILE A 23 1.87 -17.81 -10.36
C ILE A 23 3.17 -17.16 -10.83
N GLN A 24 4.11 -17.94 -11.36
CA GLN A 24 5.38 -17.42 -11.90
C GLN A 24 5.15 -16.51 -13.10
N GLN A 25 4.25 -16.89 -14.03
CA GLN A 25 3.88 -16.05 -15.16
C GLN A 25 3.23 -14.74 -14.72
N LEU A 26 2.33 -14.79 -13.73
CA LEU A 26 1.70 -13.61 -13.15
C LEU A 26 2.75 -12.70 -12.50
N LEU A 27 3.70 -13.27 -11.77
CA LEU A 27 4.82 -12.56 -11.16
C LEU A 27 5.67 -11.83 -12.20
N GLU A 28 6.01 -12.49 -13.30
CA GLU A 28 6.88 -11.95 -14.35
C GLU A 28 6.18 -10.92 -15.24
N HIS A 29 4.94 -11.18 -15.65
CA HIS A 29 4.28 -10.41 -16.71
C HIS A 29 3.30 -9.35 -16.19
N THR A 30 2.82 -9.48 -14.94
CA THR A 30 1.77 -8.61 -14.39
C THR A 30 2.20 -7.91 -13.10
N MET A 31 2.93 -8.59 -12.23
CA MET A 31 3.35 -8.02 -10.96
C MET A 31 4.58 -7.13 -11.11
N LYS A 32 4.62 -6.09 -10.27
CA LYS A 32 5.67 -5.09 -10.20
C LYS A 32 6.31 -5.12 -8.82
N LYS A 33 7.64 -5.16 -8.79
CA LYS A 33 8.43 -5.02 -7.56
C LYS A 33 8.10 -3.69 -6.86
N ASP A 34 8.07 -3.72 -5.54
CA ASP A 34 7.74 -2.65 -4.60
C ASP A 34 6.29 -2.13 -4.71
N THR A 35 5.43 -2.81 -5.47
CA THR A 35 3.98 -2.57 -5.54
C THR A 35 3.21 -3.82 -5.16
N HIS A 36 3.51 -4.94 -5.82
CA HIS A 36 2.81 -6.22 -5.65
C HIS A 36 3.59 -7.18 -4.75
N TYR A 37 4.91 -7.11 -4.81
CA TYR A 37 5.84 -7.86 -3.97
C TYR A 37 7.07 -7.00 -3.68
N GLY A 38 7.79 -7.25 -2.59
CA GLY A 38 8.96 -6.46 -2.22
C GLY A 38 9.95 -7.24 -1.38
N VAL A 39 11.16 -6.73 -1.22
CA VAL A 39 12.14 -7.32 -0.30
C VAL A 39 11.96 -6.65 1.06
N ILE A 40 11.66 -7.45 2.08
CA ILE A 40 11.60 -6.95 3.46
C ILE A 40 12.87 -7.42 4.19
N PRO A 41 13.57 -6.54 4.92
CA PRO A 41 14.70 -6.94 5.76
C PRO A 41 14.32 -8.09 6.69
N GLY A 42 15.23 -9.08 6.84
CA GLY A 42 15.00 -10.27 7.67
C GLY A 42 14.40 -11.47 6.94
N CYS A 43 13.85 -11.31 5.72
CA CYS A 43 13.19 -12.41 4.99
C CYS A 43 14.05 -13.18 3.98
N GLY A 44 15.37 -12.97 3.99
CA GLY A 44 16.28 -13.58 3.02
C GLY A 44 15.99 -13.15 1.58
N ASP A 45 16.21 -14.05 0.62
CA ASP A 45 16.08 -13.75 -0.81
C ASP A 45 14.64 -13.84 -1.33
N LYS A 46 13.70 -14.38 -0.54
CA LYS A 46 12.31 -14.53 -0.95
C LYS A 46 11.56 -13.19 -0.85
N PRO A 47 10.87 -12.76 -1.91
CA PRO A 47 10.06 -11.55 -1.85
C PRO A 47 8.85 -11.74 -0.95
N ALA A 48 8.50 -10.71 -0.17
CA ALA A 48 7.23 -10.67 0.54
C ALA A 48 6.09 -10.33 -0.42
N LEU A 49 4.97 -11.03 -0.27
CA LEU A 49 3.74 -10.70 -0.99
C LEU A 49 3.08 -9.48 -0.33
N LEU A 50 2.90 -8.41 -1.11
CA LEU A 50 2.20 -7.21 -0.64
C LEU A 50 0.71 -7.32 -0.97
N LYS A 51 -0.10 -6.48 -0.32
CA LYS A 51 -1.57 -6.44 -0.52
C LYS A 51 -2.00 -6.48 -1.99
N ALA A 52 -1.43 -5.61 -2.84
CA ALA A 52 -1.80 -5.57 -4.25
C ALA A 52 -1.44 -6.85 -5.00
N GLY A 53 -0.36 -7.54 -4.62
CA GLY A 53 0.00 -8.84 -5.17
C GLY A 53 -0.97 -9.94 -4.73
N ALA A 54 -1.37 -9.94 -3.46
CA ALA A 54 -2.39 -10.86 -2.96
C ALA A 54 -3.75 -10.67 -3.66
N GLU A 55 -4.14 -9.42 -3.94
CA GLU A 55 -5.35 -9.11 -4.73
C GLU A 55 -5.26 -9.63 -6.17
N LYS A 56 -4.08 -9.52 -6.81
CA LYS A 56 -3.86 -10.10 -8.15
C LYS A 56 -3.95 -11.62 -8.14
N LEU A 57 -3.41 -12.28 -7.13
CA LEU A 57 -3.54 -13.74 -6.97
C LEU A 57 -5.00 -14.13 -6.72
N ALA A 58 -5.69 -13.46 -5.79
CA ALA A 58 -7.10 -13.69 -5.53
C ALA A 58 -7.95 -13.55 -6.81
N LEU A 59 -7.70 -12.50 -7.59
CA LEU A 59 -8.37 -12.29 -8.88
C LEU A 59 -8.08 -13.43 -9.87
N THR A 60 -6.81 -13.83 -9.99
CA THR A 60 -6.35 -14.88 -10.92
C THR A 60 -7.00 -16.22 -10.60
N PHE A 61 -7.07 -16.58 -9.32
CA PHE A 61 -7.66 -17.83 -8.84
C PHE A 61 -9.17 -17.73 -8.55
N ARG A 62 -9.80 -16.60 -8.88
CA ARG A 62 -11.24 -16.36 -8.68
C ARG A 62 -11.66 -16.64 -7.23
N LEU A 63 -10.89 -16.10 -6.28
CA LEU A 63 -11.14 -16.23 -4.85
C LEU A 63 -12.06 -15.10 -4.38
N ASP A 64 -13.15 -15.47 -3.71
CA ASP A 64 -13.94 -14.59 -2.89
C ASP A 64 -13.39 -14.62 -1.46
N LEU A 65 -12.98 -13.46 -0.95
CA LEU A 65 -12.29 -13.34 0.35
C LEU A 65 -13.22 -12.67 1.37
N ASP A 66 -13.87 -13.49 2.18
CA ASP A 66 -14.76 -13.04 3.25
C ASP A 66 -13.99 -12.94 4.57
N SER A 67 -14.19 -11.87 5.33
CA SER A 67 -13.41 -11.61 6.55
C SER A 67 -14.30 -11.39 7.76
N GLU A 68 -14.09 -12.20 8.79
CA GLU A 68 -14.69 -12.03 10.10
C GLU A 68 -13.72 -11.30 11.02
N VAL A 69 -14.22 -10.25 11.67
CA VAL A 69 -13.45 -9.40 12.59
C VAL A 69 -13.97 -9.59 14.01
N GLU A 70 -13.08 -10.01 14.90
CA GLU A 70 -13.28 -9.97 16.35
C GLU A 70 -12.53 -8.76 16.92
N VAL A 71 -13.24 -7.92 17.68
CA VAL A 71 -12.69 -6.78 18.40
C VAL A 71 -12.60 -7.13 19.88
N VAL A 72 -11.40 -7.10 20.43
CA VAL A 72 -11.13 -7.29 21.85
C VAL A 72 -10.78 -5.93 22.45
N GLU A 73 -11.66 -5.42 23.31
CA GLU A 73 -11.39 -4.23 24.11
C GLU A 73 -10.34 -4.56 25.18
N LEU A 74 -9.37 -3.68 25.35
CA LEU A 74 -8.30 -3.76 26.33
C LEU A 74 -8.36 -2.55 27.27
N ASP A 75 -7.52 -2.57 28.31
CA ASP A 75 -7.42 -1.46 29.25
C ASP A 75 -6.98 -0.15 28.57
N ASP A 76 -7.28 0.98 29.22
CA ASP A 76 -6.89 2.34 28.79
C ASP A 76 -7.33 2.72 27.37
N GLY A 77 -8.43 2.13 26.89
CA GLY A 77 -8.96 2.39 25.55
C GLY A 77 -8.13 1.75 24.44
N HIS A 78 -7.33 0.73 24.74
CA HIS A 78 -6.67 -0.07 23.71
C HIS A 78 -7.60 -1.12 23.10
N ARG A 79 -7.28 -1.58 21.89
CA ARG A 79 -8.02 -2.65 21.18
C ARG A 79 -7.08 -3.60 20.48
N GLU A 80 -7.42 -4.88 20.50
CA GLU A 80 -6.88 -5.90 19.61
C GLU A 80 -7.93 -6.29 18.57
N TYR A 81 -7.52 -6.32 17.31
CA TYR A 81 -8.32 -6.82 16.19
C TYR A 81 -7.79 -8.19 15.79
N ARG A 82 -8.64 -9.21 15.82
CA ARG A 82 -8.36 -10.55 15.30
C ARG A 82 -9.22 -10.76 14.08
N VAL A 83 -8.60 -11.00 12.94
CA VAL A 83 -9.30 -11.13 11.67
C VAL A 83 -9.04 -12.50 11.09
N ARG A 84 -10.11 -13.20 10.74
CA ARG A 84 -10.06 -14.47 10.01
C ARG A 84 -10.67 -14.29 8.64
N THR A 85 -9.87 -14.50 7.60
CA THR A 85 -10.34 -14.45 6.21
C THR A 85 -10.56 -15.88 5.71
N VAL A 86 -11.73 -16.16 5.14
CA VAL A 86 -12.07 -17.40 4.44
C VAL A 86 -12.03 -17.13 2.94
N ALA A 87 -11.43 -18.04 2.18
CA ALA A 87 -11.48 -18.00 0.72
C ALA A 87 -12.50 -19.02 0.20
N ASN A 88 -13.42 -18.56 -0.64
CA ASN A 88 -14.34 -19.40 -1.39
C ASN A 88 -14.02 -19.27 -2.89
N SER A 89 -14.23 -20.34 -3.65
CA SER A 89 -14.22 -20.27 -5.11
C SER A 89 -15.42 -19.48 -5.58
N ILE A 90 -15.23 -18.39 -6.33
CA ILE A 90 -16.34 -17.63 -6.94
C ILE A 90 -17.16 -18.54 -7.88
N ASN A 91 -16.50 -19.48 -8.56
CA ASN A 91 -17.15 -20.29 -9.58
C ASN A 91 -18.01 -21.41 -8.98
N SER A 92 -17.60 -21.97 -7.83
CA SER A 92 -18.27 -23.15 -7.24
C SER A 92 -18.88 -22.91 -5.86
N GLY A 93 -18.58 -21.78 -5.21
CA GLY A 93 -18.95 -21.50 -3.82
C GLY A 93 -18.22 -22.37 -2.78
N LEU A 94 -17.35 -23.28 -3.22
CA LEU A 94 -16.65 -24.18 -2.31
C LEU A 94 -15.61 -23.40 -1.50
N ARG A 95 -15.60 -23.63 -0.18
CA ARG A 95 -14.55 -23.14 0.70
C ARG A 95 -13.21 -23.80 0.37
N LEU A 96 -12.21 -23.00 0.05
CA LEU A 96 -10.87 -23.44 -0.34
C LEU A 96 -9.87 -23.38 0.82
N GLY A 97 -10.06 -22.45 1.76
CA GLY A 97 -9.15 -22.31 2.89
C GLY A 97 -9.43 -21.08 3.73
N SER A 98 -8.47 -20.74 4.59
CA SER A 98 -8.52 -19.54 5.41
C SER A 98 -7.13 -19.04 5.81
N GLY A 99 -7.06 -17.77 6.18
CA GLY A 99 -5.91 -17.14 6.83
C GLY A 99 -6.36 -16.37 8.07
N SER A 100 -5.40 -16.05 8.93
CA SER A 100 -5.63 -15.26 10.13
C SER A 100 -4.59 -14.15 10.22
N GLY A 101 -5.00 -13.01 10.74
CA GLY A 101 -4.12 -11.89 11.06
C GLY A 101 -4.64 -11.16 12.29
N SER A 102 -3.74 -10.56 13.05
CA SER A 102 -4.12 -9.72 14.18
C SER A 102 -3.34 -8.41 14.15
N CYS A 103 -3.86 -7.38 14.81
CA CYS A 103 -3.15 -6.13 15.06
C CYS A 103 -3.74 -5.48 16.31
N THR A 104 -2.90 -4.94 17.19
CA THR A 104 -3.34 -4.28 18.43
C THR A 104 -2.79 -2.88 18.53
N THR A 105 -3.57 -1.94 19.10
CA THR A 105 -3.05 -0.60 19.44
C THR A 105 -1.95 -0.65 20.50
N MET A 106 -1.71 -1.81 21.12
CA MET A 106 -0.58 -2.05 22.03
C MET A 106 0.75 -2.33 21.31
N GLU A 107 0.79 -2.54 19.99
CA GLU A 107 2.06 -2.68 19.25
C GLU A 107 2.87 -1.38 19.36
N SER A 108 4.19 -1.46 19.54
CA SER A 108 5.04 -0.28 19.78
C SER A 108 4.90 0.83 18.74
N LYS A 109 4.59 0.44 17.49
CA LYS A 109 4.36 1.35 16.36
C LYS A 109 3.11 2.23 16.51
N TRP A 110 2.07 1.72 17.16
CA TRP A 110 0.78 2.39 17.36
C TRP A 110 0.64 2.95 18.77
N ARG A 111 1.31 2.32 19.74
CA ARG A 111 1.29 2.71 21.15
C ARG A 111 2.15 3.93 21.44
N TYR A 112 3.33 4.04 20.83
CA TYR A 112 4.30 5.07 21.21
C TYR A 112 4.58 6.07 20.09
N ARG A 113 4.73 7.34 20.49
CA ARG A 113 5.36 8.40 19.69
C ARG A 113 6.73 8.72 20.24
N ALA A 114 7.60 9.19 19.36
CA ALA A 114 8.90 9.72 19.73
C ALA A 114 8.79 11.25 19.91
N GLU A 115 8.95 11.74 21.13
CA GLU A 115 9.05 13.16 21.45
C GLU A 115 10.50 13.56 21.67
N THR A 116 10.91 14.75 21.23
CA THR A 116 12.30 15.19 21.46
C THR A 116 12.48 15.63 22.90
N THR A 117 13.58 15.22 23.53
CA THR A 117 13.95 15.74 24.86
C THR A 117 14.55 17.15 24.78
N GLY A 118 14.88 17.62 23.58
CA GLY A 118 15.63 18.86 23.37
C GLY A 118 17.14 18.70 23.56
N GLU A 119 17.63 17.52 23.93
CA GLU A 119 19.05 17.25 24.15
C GLU A 119 19.70 16.61 22.92
N GLU A 120 20.92 17.03 22.62
CA GLU A 120 21.73 16.42 21.56
C GLU A 120 22.36 15.11 22.05
N VAL A 121 22.43 14.11 21.17
CA VAL A 121 23.04 12.82 21.47
C VAL A 121 24.54 13.02 21.74
N PRO A 122 25.05 12.60 22.91
CA PRO A 122 26.48 12.71 23.22
C PRO A 122 27.35 12.02 22.19
N LYS A 123 28.52 12.58 21.87
CA LYS A 123 29.46 11.95 20.92
C LYS A 123 29.87 10.55 21.35
N GLU A 124 30.07 10.36 22.66
CA GLU A 124 30.43 9.09 23.29
C GLU A 124 29.43 7.96 23.01
N TYR A 125 28.15 8.29 22.81
CA TYR A 125 27.13 7.30 22.43
C TYR A 125 27.45 6.62 21.09
N TRP A 126 28.04 7.35 20.14
CA TRP A 126 28.39 6.78 18.82
C TRP A 126 29.60 5.86 18.86
N GLU A 127 30.46 6.01 19.88
CA GLU A 127 31.64 5.16 20.08
C GLU A 127 31.31 3.90 20.89
N THR A 128 30.48 4.06 21.93
CA THR A 128 30.20 2.99 22.90
C THR A 128 28.89 2.25 22.66
N ARG A 129 27.95 2.87 21.92
CA ARG A 129 26.55 2.43 21.79
C ARG A 129 25.84 2.15 23.11
N ASN A 130 26.29 2.79 24.20
CA ASN A 130 25.73 2.57 25.52
C ASN A 130 24.37 3.29 25.67
N PRO A 131 23.25 2.58 25.85
CA PRO A 131 21.92 3.19 25.95
C PRO A 131 21.78 4.13 27.16
N ASN A 132 22.56 3.94 28.22
CA ASN A 132 22.51 4.80 29.41
C ASN A 132 22.93 6.25 29.10
N LEU A 133 23.74 6.47 28.06
CA LEU A 133 24.16 7.81 27.63
C LEU A 133 23.04 8.63 26.98
N ILE A 134 21.94 7.99 26.59
CA ILE A 134 20.76 8.65 26.01
C ILE A 134 19.53 8.54 26.93
N GLY A 135 19.69 8.03 28.15
CA GLY A 135 18.60 7.88 29.13
C GLY A 135 18.03 6.46 29.27
N GLY A 136 18.56 5.47 28.54
CA GLY A 136 18.18 4.05 28.63
C GLY A 136 17.23 3.57 27.54
N SER A 137 16.55 2.44 27.77
CA SER A 137 15.75 1.72 26.76
C SER A 137 14.48 2.44 26.28
N GLN A 138 14.01 3.43 27.03
CA GLN A 138 12.87 4.28 26.64
C GLN A 138 13.26 5.40 25.67
N PHE A 139 14.55 5.54 25.36
CA PHE A 139 15.06 6.59 24.49
C PHE A 139 15.60 6.04 23.17
N SER A 140 15.51 6.85 22.13
CA SER A 140 16.02 6.55 20.80
C SER A 140 16.66 7.80 20.20
N THR A 141 17.43 7.64 19.13
CA THR A 141 18.10 8.77 18.48
C THR A 141 17.45 9.11 17.16
N ARG A 142 17.25 10.40 16.87
CA ARG A 142 16.71 10.84 15.58
C ARG A 142 17.42 12.09 15.09
N LYS A 143 17.73 12.14 13.80
CA LYS A 143 18.35 13.30 13.19
C LYS A 143 17.29 14.36 12.86
N MET A 144 17.42 15.55 13.45
CA MET A 144 16.55 16.71 13.23
C MET A 144 17.41 17.96 13.05
N GLY A 145 17.13 18.76 12.01
CA GLY A 145 17.90 20.00 11.76
C GLY A 145 19.41 19.79 11.54
N GLY A 146 19.82 18.59 11.10
CA GLY A 146 21.24 18.24 10.90
C GLY A 146 21.94 17.70 12.16
N LYS A 147 21.31 17.75 13.33
CA LYS A 147 21.85 17.24 14.60
C LYS A 147 21.11 15.99 15.05
N TRP A 148 21.77 15.14 15.82
CA TRP A 148 21.14 13.97 16.42
C TRP A 148 20.56 14.37 17.77
N MET A 149 19.26 14.24 17.90
CA MET A 149 18.53 14.54 19.13
C MET A 149 18.13 13.25 19.82
N ILE A 150 18.13 13.29 21.16
CA ILE A 150 17.56 12.25 21.99
C ILE A 150 16.03 12.36 21.91
N MET A 151 15.39 11.23 21.71
CA MET A 151 13.94 11.09 21.61
C MET A 151 13.45 10.18 22.72
N HIS A 152 12.40 10.57 23.43
CA HIS A 152 11.72 9.77 24.44
C HIS A 152 10.48 9.09 23.84
N LYS A 153 10.31 7.79 24.11
CA LYS A 153 9.10 7.04 23.76
C LYS A 153 7.99 7.41 24.75
N VAL A 154 7.00 8.15 24.27
CA VAL A 154 5.82 8.56 25.03
C VAL A 154 4.61 7.83 24.45
N GLU A 155 3.75 7.33 25.32
CA GLU A 155 2.50 6.68 24.89
C GLU A 155 1.57 7.68 24.20
N HIS A 156 0.77 7.20 23.24
CA HIS A 156 -0.24 8.03 22.60
C HIS A 156 -1.38 8.34 23.56
N ASP A 157 -1.78 9.61 23.62
CA ASP A 157 -2.82 10.06 24.56
C ASP A 157 -4.20 9.51 24.18
N ASN A 158 -4.41 9.22 22.89
CA ASN A 158 -5.65 8.69 22.36
C ASN A 158 -5.39 7.47 21.45
N PRO A 159 -5.51 6.23 21.97
CA PRO A 159 -5.37 5.02 21.16
C PRO A 159 -6.41 4.90 20.03
N ALA A 160 -7.56 5.59 20.15
CA ALA A 160 -8.64 5.50 19.17
C ALA A 160 -8.25 6.03 17.78
N ASP A 161 -7.27 6.93 17.71
CA ASP A 161 -6.73 7.44 16.43
C ASP A 161 -6.12 6.31 15.57
N TYR A 162 -5.74 5.19 16.21
CA TYR A 162 -5.14 4.04 15.56
C TYR A 162 -6.10 2.86 15.32
N TYR A 163 -7.34 2.93 15.79
CA TYR A 163 -8.33 1.85 15.63
C TYR A 163 -8.48 1.40 14.18
N ASN A 164 -8.76 2.33 13.27
CA ASN A 164 -8.93 2.01 11.84
C ASN A 164 -7.63 1.52 11.21
N THR A 165 -6.49 2.05 11.65
CA THR A 165 -5.18 1.62 11.17
C THR A 165 -4.90 0.17 11.57
N CYS A 166 -5.12 -0.19 12.84
CA CYS A 166 -4.97 -1.55 13.33
C CYS A 166 -5.96 -2.51 12.66
N LEU A 167 -7.23 -2.11 12.50
CA LEU A 167 -8.23 -2.91 11.79
C LEU A 167 -7.77 -3.23 10.35
N LYS A 168 -7.44 -2.19 9.56
CA LYS A 168 -6.96 -2.37 8.18
C LYS A 168 -5.68 -3.19 8.10
N MET A 169 -4.80 -3.07 9.08
CA MET A 169 -3.58 -3.89 9.17
C MET A 169 -3.89 -5.36 9.46
N ALA A 170 -4.78 -5.65 10.40
CA ALA A 170 -5.19 -7.02 10.72
C ALA A 170 -5.89 -7.68 9.52
N GLU A 171 -6.78 -6.97 8.84
CA GLU A 171 -7.43 -7.44 7.60
C GLU A 171 -6.42 -7.72 6.49
N LYS A 172 -5.45 -6.82 6.29
CA LYS A 172 -4.39 -7.00 5.29
C LYS A 172 -3.59 -8.27 5.58
N ARG A 173 -3.13 -8.45 6.83
CA ARG A 173 -2.39 -9.64 7.27
C ARG A 173 -3.20 -10.92 7.02
N SER A 174 -4.48 -10.91 7.40
CA SER A 174 -5.38 -12.05 7.24
C SER A 174 -5.64 -12.43 5.78
N LYS A 175 -5.90 -11.44 4.91
CA LYS A 175 -6.13 -11.65 3.47
C LYS A 175 -4.88 -12.17 2.77
N VAL A 176 -3.71 -11.59 3.05
CA VAL A 176 -2.43 -12.06 2.47
C VAL A 176 -2.14 -13.49 2.92
N ALA A 177 -2.29 -13.80 4.22
CA ALA A 177 -2.13 -15.16 4.73
C ALA A 177 -3.09 -16.15 4.06
N CYS A 178 -4.37 -15.77 3.89
CA CYS A 178 -5.38 -16.61 3.26
C CYS A 178 -5.01 -16.95 1.80
N VAL A 179 -4.60 -15.93 1.04
CA VAL A 179 -4.18 -16.10 -0.36
C VAL A 179 -2.95 -17.01 -0.45
N LEU A 180 -1.93 -16.81 0.38
CA LEU A 180 -0.74 -17.66 0.40
C LEU A 180 -1.09 -19.13 0.72
N ASN A 181 -1.95 -19.36 1.71
CA ASN A 181 -2.39 -20.70 2.11
C ASN A 181 -3.18 -21.41 1.00
N VAL A 182 -4.11 -20.70 0.36
CA VAL A 182 -5.03 -21.28 -0.65
C VAL A 182 -4.32 -21.52 -1.98
N THR A 183 -3.44 -20.60 -2.38
CA THR A 183 -2.71 -20.72 -3.66
C THR A 183 -1.41 -21.52 -3.54
N ALA A 184 -1.05 -21.93 -2.33
CA ALA A 184 0.22 -22.58 -2.00
C ALA A 184 1.46 -21.78 -2.44
N ALA A 185 1.34 -20.45 -2.55
CA ALA A 185 2.39 -19.57 -3.10
C ALA A 185 3.51 -19.22 -2.11
N SER A 186 3.56 -19.87 -0.94
CA SER A 186 4.57 -19.65 0.10
C SER A 186 5.97 -20.16 -0.28
N ASP A 187 6.06 -20.95 -1.34
CA ASP A 187 7.33 -21.35 -1.95
C ASP A 187 8.00 -20.15 -2.66
N ILE A 188 7.20 -19.31 -3.33
CA ILE A 188 7.61 -18.11 -4.08
C ILE A 188 7.67 -16.88 -3.18
N PHE A 189 6.68 -16.68 -2.31
CA PHE A 189 6.56 -15.50 -1.47
C PHE A 189 6.63 -15.81 0.01
N VAL A 190 7.08 -14.85 0.81
CA VAL A 190 6.87 -14.85 2.26
C VAL A 190 5.73 -13.92 2.65
N GLN A 191 5.20 -14.11 3.85
CA GLN A 191 4.22 -13.20 4.42
C GLN A 191 4.90 -11.92 4.90
N GLU A 192 4.26 -10.78 4.65
CA GLU A 192 4.84 -9.45 4.91
C GLU A 192 5.07 -9.11 6.39
N ASP A 193 4.38 -9.79 7.31
CA ASP A 193 4.41 -9.54 8.76
C ASP A 193 5.46 -10.38 9.50
N ILE A 194 5.83 -11.55 8.97
CA ILE A 194 6.90 -12.41 9.53
C ILE A 194 8.24 -11.66 9.56
N ALA A 195 8.45 -10.74 8.62
CA ALA A 195 9.65 -9.91 8.53
C ALA A 195 9.80 -8.86 9.63
N HIS A 196 8.70 -8.44 10.26
CA HIS A 196 8.72 -7.36 11.24
C HIS A 196 9.06 -7.84 12.65
N GLY A 197 9.10 -9.17 12.88
CA GLY A 197 9.46 -9.79 14.16
C GLY A 197 10.96 -9.84 14.46
N GLU A 198 11.83 -9.56 13.48
CA GLU A 198 13.28 -9.61 13.62
C GLU A 198 13.95 -8.24 13.37
N GLN A 199 13.28 -7.14 13.71
CA GLN A 199 14.01 -5.89 13.91
C GLN A 199 14.80 -5.97 15.22
N GLN A 200 15.93 -6.67 15.21
CA GLN A 200 17.10 -6.09 15.86
C GLN A 200 17.28 -4.72 15.21
N GLU A 201 17.32 -3.67 16.02
CA GLU A 201 17.56 -2.30 15.58
C GLU A 201 18.88 -2.27 14.78
N GLU A 202 18.81 -2.44 13.45
CA GLU A 202 19.93 -2.16 12.57
C GLU A 202 20.17 -0.65 12.62
N GLU A 203 21.16 -0.30 13.43
CA GLU A 203 21.78 1.00 13.48
C GLU A 203 22.14 1.50 12.07
N GLY A 204 21.70 2.71 11.74
CA GLY A 204 22.42 3.54 10.79
C GLY A 204 22.26 3.23 9.30
N LYS A 205 21.03 3.04 8.80
CA LYS A 205 20.71 3.44 7.40
C LYS A 205 19.50 4.37 7.35
N LYS A 206 19.60 5.32 6.41
CA LYS A 206 18.71 6.49 6.22
C LYS A 206 17.23 6.07 6.21
N PRO A 207 16.34 6.79 6.93
CA PRO A 207 14.92 6.49 6.88
C PRO A 207 14.30 7.06 5.61
N ASP A 208 13.85 6.17 4.72
CA ASP A 208 12.75 6.45 3.80
C ASP A 208 11.47 6.03 4.56
N VAL A 209 10.67 7.01 4.97
CA VAL A 209 9.40 6.79 5.68
C VAL A 209 8.32 7.48 4.86
N LYS A 210 7.73 6.74 3.92
CA LYS A 210 6.41 7.06 3.36
C LYS A 210 5.34 6.70 4.39
N LYS A 211 4.75 7.73 5.02
CA LYS A 211 3.48 7.59 5.76
C LYS A 211 2.34 7.85 4.78
N THR A 212 1.58 6.83 4.45
CA THR A 212 0.28 6.94 3.80
C THR A 212 -0.77 7.26 4.88
N GLN A 213 -1.42 8.42 4.79
CA GLN A 213 -2.62 8.73 5.56
C GLN A 213 -3.83 8.74 4.62
N SER A 214 -4.77 7.84 4.85
CA SER A 214 -6.09 7.87 4.23
C SER A 214 -6.99 8.84 4.99
N LYS A 215 -7.61 9.82 4.32
CA LYS A 215 -8.78 10.52 4.87
C LYS A 215 -9.89 10.61 3.81
N SER A 216 -11.09 10.32 4.29
CA SER A 216 -12.37 10.20 3.57
C SER A 216 -12.91 11.54 3.07
N SER A 217 -13.56 11.50 1.92
CA SER A 217 -14.22 12.61 1.22
C SER A 217 -15.58 13.00 1.83
N GLN A 218 -15.87 14.31 1.83
CA GLN A 218 -17.19 14.87 1.56
C GLN A 218 -17.04 16.19 0.76
N THR A 219 -18.00 16.40 -0.12
CA THR A 219 -18.05 17.23 -1.34
C THR A 219 -18.29 18.72 -1.09
N ASP A 220 -17.64 19.61 -1.87
CA ASP A 220 -18.28 20.66 -2.70
C ASP A 220 -17.24 21.49 -3.51
N THR A 221 -17.64 21.84 -4.74
CA THR A 221 -16.98 22.38 -5.97
C THR A 221 -16.14 23.70 -5.86
N PRO A 222 -15.42 24.14 -6.94
CA PRO A 222 -13.97 24.00 -7.13
C PRO A 222 -13.20 25.32 -6.98
N THR A 223 -12.00 25.25 -6.40
CA THR A 223 -10.94 26.26 -6.61
C THR A 223 -9.63 25.51 -6.74
N ASP A 224 -9.19 25.33 -7.98
CA ASP A 224 -8.17 24.36 -8.40
C ASP A 224 -6.73 24.89 -8.25
N THR A 225 -6.44 25.48 -7.09
CA THR A 225 -5.07 25.74 -6.63
C THR A 225 -4.80 24.79 -5.47
N PRO A 226 -3.83 23.86 -5.57
CA PRO A 226 -3.53 22.95 -4.46
C PRO A 226 -3.17 23.76 -3.21
N PRO A 227 -3.91 23.63 -2.10
CA PRO A 227 -3.52 24.25 -0.85
C PRO A 227 -2.17 23.68 -0.41
N ALA A 228 -1.31 24.55 0.12
CA ALA A 228 0.05 24.21 0.53
C ALA A 228 0.02 23.14 1.63
N GLY A 229 0.13 21.86 1.25
CA GLY A 229 0.08 20.72 2.15
C GLY A 229 -0.51 19.45 1.55
N GLU A 230 -1.26 19.55 0.44
CA GLU A 230 -1.80 18.38 -0.26
C GLU A 230 -0.77 17.80 -1.23
N SER A 231 -0.55 16.48 -1.17
CA SER A 231 0.38 15.74 -2.03
C SER A 231 -0.30 15.06 -3.23
N GLU A 232 -1.59 15.31 -3.44
CA GLU A 232 -2.40 14.67 -4.48
C GLU A 232 -3.44 15.66 -5.02
N VAL A 233 -3.74 15.61 -6.33
CA VAL A 233 -4.78 16.43 -6.96
C VAL A 233 -5.35 15.70 -8.17
N ILE A 234 -6.66 15.80 -8.38
CA ILE A 234 -7.31 15.35 -9.62
C ILE A 234 -7.38 16.55 -10.55
N THR A 235 -6.79 16.44 -11.75
CA THR A 235 -6.82 17.55 -12.71
C THR A 235 -6.67 17.06 -14.14
N ARG A 236 -6.90 17.95 -15.11
CA ARG A 236 -6.63 17.71 -16.54
C ARG A 236 -5.33 18.38 -16.93
N ILE A 237 -4.51 17.67 -17.71
CA ILE A 237 -3.26 18.20 -18.25
C ILE A 237 -3.58 18.90 -19.57
N ALA A 238 -3.31 20.20 -19.63
CA ALA A 238 -3.56 21.03 -20.81
C ALA A 238 -2.38 21.01 -21.79
N GLU A 239 -1.15 20.99 -21.28
CA GLU A 239 0.07 20.91 -22.09
C GLU A 239 1.21 20.25 -21.32
N VAL A 240 2.12 19.62 -22.08
CA VAL A 240 3.37 19.07 -21.57
C VAL A 240 4.53 19.68 -22.34
N THR A 241 5.45 20.34 -21.64
CA THR A 241 6.61 21.03 -22.23
C THR A 241 7.94 20.56 -21.65
N GLU A 242 9.05 20.82 -22.34
CA GLU A 242 10.40 20.47 -21.89
C GLU A 242 11.21 21.73 -21.51
N GLU A 243 11.86 21.68 -20.35
CA GLU A 243 12.86 22.66 -19.92
C GLU A 243 14.24 21.98 -19.95
N HIS A 244 15.22 22.59 -20.61
CA HIS A 244 16.60 22.11 -20.65
C HIS A 244 17.51 22.97 -19.78
N SER A 245 18.61 22.35 -19.32
CA SER A 245 19.71 23.07 -18.69
C SER A 245 20.32 24.14 -19.60
N LYS A 246 20.85 25.22 -19.01
CA LYS A 246 21.56 26.26 -19.76
C LYS A 246 22.76 25.67 -20.55
N PRO A 247 23.15 26.25 -21.70
CA PRO A 247 24.22 25.72 -22.55
C PRO A 247 25.59 25.50 -21.86
N ASN A 248 25.88 26.26 -20.79
CA ASN A 248 27.13 26.17 -20.02
C ASN A 248 26.94 25.53 -18.63
N ALA A 249 25.90 24.71 -18.43
CA ALA A 249 25.66 24.04 -17.15
C ALA A 249 26.65 22.88 -16.92
N LYS A 250 27.10 22.70 -15.67
CA LYS A 250 27.99 21.59 -15.27
C LYS A 250 27.43 20.18 -15.55
N LYS A 251 26.12 20.06 -15.72
CA LYS A 251 25.42 18.81 -15.98
C LYS A 251 24.20 19.11 -16.84
N GLU A 252 24.11 18.47 -17.99
CA GLU A 252 22.94 18.55 -18.85
C GLU A 252 21.75 17.85 -18.19
N TRP A 253 20.59 18.50 -18.23
CA TRP A 253 19.34 17.91 -17.75
C TRP A 253 18.17 18.37 -18.59
N THR A 254 17.18 17.49 -18.73
CA THR A 254 15.87 17.77 -19.30
C THR A 254 14.82 17.53 -18.22
N ARG A 255 13.94 18.49 -18.01
CA ARG A 255 12.83 18.43 -17.06
C ARG A 255 11.52 18.65 -17.81
N TYR A 256 10.55 17.80 -17.53
CA TYR A 256 9.21 17.90 -18.12
C TYR A 256 8.32 18.75 -17.22
N VAL A 257 7.54 19.63 -17.82
CA VAL A 257 6.60 20.52 -17.15
C VAL A 257 5.18 20.20 -17.64
N LEU A 258 4.33 19.77 -16.71
CA LEU A 258 2.92 19.47 -16.94
C LEU A 258 2.12 20.68 -16.47
N CYS A 259 1.43 21.36 -17.38
CA CYS A 259 0.54 22.45 -17.03
C CYS A 259 -0.89 21.90 -16.92
N SER A 260 -1.54 22.08 -15.77
CA SER A 260 -2.95 21.77 -15.65
C SER A 260 -3.83 22.81 -16.36
N THR A 261 -5.08 22.45 -16.64
CA THR A 261 -6.10 23.39 -17.14
C THR A 261 -6.35 24.55 -16.17
N GLY A 262 -6.12 24.35 -14.87
CA GLY A 262 -6.14 25.40 -13.84
C GLY A 262 -4.90 26.31 -13.81
N GLY A 263 -3.92 26.10 -14.69
CA GLY A 263 -2.70 26.91 -14.80
C GLY A 263 -1.57 26.54 -13.82
N THR A 264 -1.78 25.52 -12.98
CA THR A 264 -0.75 25.03 -12.05
C THR A 264 0.29 24.19 -12.80
N LYS A 265 1.58 24.41 -12.49
CA LYS A 265 2.70 23.73 -13.14
C LYS A 265 3.32 22.67 -12.25
N TYR A 266 3.28 21.43 -12.71
CA TYR A 266 3.92 20.28 -12.09
C TYR A 266 5.15 19.88 -12.89
N LYS A 267 6.17 19.34 -12.23
CA LYS A 267 7.45 19.03 -12.87
C LYS A 267 7.90 17.60 -12.59
N THR A 268 8.56 16.97 -13.56
CA THR A 268 9.19 15.65 -13.35
C THR A 268 10.43 15.51 -14.21
N PHE A 269 11.39 14.71 -13.75
CA PHE A 269 12.53 14.26 -14.56
C PHE A 269 12.29 12.87 -15.17
N ASP A 270 11.20 12.21 -14.79
CA ASP A 270 10.88 10.87 -15.29
C ASP A 270 10.18 10.93 -16.65
N LYS A 271 10.83 10.34 -17.66
CA LYS A 271 10.30 10.25 -19.02
C LYS A 271 9.00 9.42 -19.08
N LYS A 272 8.85 8.40 -18.23
CA LYS A 272 7.64 7.56 -18.19
C LYS A 272 6.43 8.34 -17.70
N LEU A 273 6.61 9.17 -16.66
CA LEU A 273 5.54 10.04 -16.17
C LEU A 273 5.17 11.09 -17.23
N ARG A 274 6.14 11.60 -17.98
CA ARG A 274 5.86 12.45 -19.14
C ARG A 274 5.02 11.71 -20.19
N ASP A 275 5.34 10.47 -20.53
CA ASP A 275 4.60 9.71 -21.54
C ASP A 275 3.15 9.45 -21.10
N VAL A 276 2.93 9.18 -19.80
CA VAL A 276 1.58 9.07 -19.22
C VAL A 276 0.85 10.41 -19.25
N ALA A 277 1.53 11.51 -18.94
CA ALA A 277 0.95 12.85 -18.98
C ALA A 277 0.54 13.27 -20.39
N ILE A 278 1.35 12.94 -21.41
CA ILE A 278 1.02 13.18 -22.82
C ILE A 278 -0.23 12.39 -23.18
N LYS A 279 -0.29 11.11 -22.81
CA LYS A 279 -1.48 10.28 -23.07
C LYS A 279 -2.74 10.88 -22.44
N ALA A 280 -2.67 11.33 -21.19
CA ALA A 280 -3.79 11.99 -20.51
C ALA A 280 -4.21 13.30 -21.20
N CYS A 281 -3.24 14.08 -21.69
CA CYS A 281 -3.47 15.31 -22.44
C CYS A 281 -4.14 15.03 -23.81
N GLU A 282 -3.70 14.00 -24.53
CA GLU A 282 -4.25 13.59 -25.83
C GLU A 282 -5.66 13.02 -25.71
N THR A 283 -5.94 12.26 -24.65
CA THR A 283 -7.27 11.69 -24.40
C THR A 283 -8.22 12.65 -23.67
N ASN A 284 -7.75 13.84 -23.27
CA ASN A 284 -8.50 14.82 -22.48
C ASN A 284 -9.13 14.22 -21.21
N GLN A 285 -8.48 13.21 -20.62
CA GLN A 285 -8.97 12.52 -19.43
C GLN A 285 -8.48 13.21 -18.15
N GLU A 286 -9.28 13.11 -17.10
CA GLU A 286 -8.83 13.50 -15.76
C GLU A 286 -7.77 12.53 -15.26
N CYS A 287 -6.80 13.05 -14.50
CA CYS A 287 -5.77 12.23 -13.89
C CYS A 287 -5.53 12.65 -12.46
N LEU A 288 -5.26 11.67 -11.60
CA LEU A 288 -4.73 11.89 -10.27
C LEU A 288 -3.22 12.10 -10.37
N LEU A 289 -2.77 13.31 -10.04
CA LEU A 289 -1.35 13.63 -9.87
C LEU A 289 -0.98 13.49 -8.40
N ILE A 290 0.00 12.62 -8.11
CA ILE A 290 0.66 12.57 -6.80
C ILE A 290 1.96 13.35 -6.91
N PHE A 291 2.16 14.35 -6.08
CA PHE A 291 3.30 15.26 -6.16
C PHE A 291 3.83 15.66 -4.77
N GLU A 292 5.11 16.03 -4.73
CA GLU A 292 5.76 16.56 -3.54
C GLU A 292 6.13 18.03 -3.78
N TYR A 293 5.74 18.93 -2.87
CA TYR A 293 6.17 20.32 -2.96
C TYR A 293 7.62 20.46 -2.49
N LYS A 294 8.53 20.77 -3.42
CA LYS A 294 9.95 21.04 -3.11
C LYS A 294 10.13 22.50 -2.74
N GLU A 295 10.11 22.79 -1.43
CA GLU A 295 10.25 24.16 -0.89
C GLU A 295 11.52 24.88 -1.41
N LYS A 296 12.64 24.15 -1.52
CA LYS A 296 13.92 24.66 -2.04
C LYS A 296 13.83 25.23 -3.46
N PHE A 297 12.93 24.71 -4.29
CA PHE A 297 12.78 25.09 -5.69
C PHE A 297 11.44 25.76 -6.01
N LYS A 298 10.53 25.82 -5.03
CA LYS A 298 9.15 26.30 -5.18
C LYS A 298 8.43 25.62 -6.36
N THR A 299 8.55 24.30 -6.45
CA THR A 299 7.98 23.49 -7.53
C THR A 299 7.27 22.26 -6.98
N TYR A 300 6.17 21.87 -7.63
CA TYR A 300 5.51 20.58 -7.40
C TYR A 300 6.20 19.49 -8.24
N GLU A 301 6.82 18.51 -7.59
CA GLU A 301 7.52 17.41 -8.26
C GLU A 301 6.64 16.15 -8.30
N VAL A 302 6.23 15.75 -9.49
CA VAL A 302 5.31 14.62 -9.72
C VAL A 302 6.01 13.31 -9.40
N GLN A 303 5.37 12.51 -8.56
CA GLN A 303 5.79 11.17 -8.14
C GLN A 303 4.99 10.07 -8.84
N ALA A 304 3.72 10.33 -9.18
CA ALA A 304 2.87 9.41 -9.94
C ALA A 304 1.76 10.15 -10.70
N ILE A 305 1.26 9.51 -11.76
CA ILE A 305 0.11 9.97 -12.56
C ILE A 305 -0.77 8.75 -12.81
N ASP A 306 -2.02 8.79 -12.37
CA ASP A 306 -3.03 7.78 -12.67
C ASP A 306 -4.15 8.40 -13.50
N ILE A 307 -4.31 7.93 -14.75
CA ILE A 307 -5.39 8.38 -15.64
C ILE A 307 -6.71 7.76 -15.15
N MET A 308 -7.71 8.60 -14.93
CA MET A 308 -9.02 8.14 -14.50
C MET A 308 -9.77 7.49 -15.66
N PRO A 309 -10.55 6.41 -15.40
CA PRO A 309 -11.42 5.83 -16.41
C PRO A 309 -12.46 6.86 -16.84
N ASP A 310 -12.79 6.86 -18.14
CA ASP A 310 -13.80 7.76 -18.70
C ASP A 310 -15.15 7.46 -18.04
N ALA A 311 -15.84 8.50 -17.56
CA ALA A 311 -17.20 8.37 -17.07
C ALA A 311 -18.13 8.24 -18.28
N GLY A 312 -18.11 7.06 -18.90
CA GLY A 312 -18.98 6.72 -20.03
C GLY A 312 -20.45 6.77 -19.61
N GLU A 313 -21.22 7.49 -20.41
CA GLU A 313 -22.66 7.71 -20.35
C GLU A 313 -23.44 6.42 -20.05
N ASP A 314 -24.21 6.45 -18.96
CA ASP A 314 -25.25 5.48 -18.64
C ASP A 314 -26.39 5.65 -19.65
N ASP A 315 -26.33 4.88 -20.74
CA ASP A 315 -27.47 4.65 -21.63
C ASP A 315 -28.51 3.85 -20.83
N GLY A 316 -29.44 4.62 -20.26
CA GLY A 316 -30.65 4.10 -19.66
C GLY A 316 -31.60 3.59 -20.74
N THR A 317 -31.44 2.33 -21.14
CA THR A 317 -32.51 1.56 -21.76
C THR A 317 -32.82 0.32 -20.92
N ASN A 318 -33.75 0.53 -19.99
CA ASN A 318 -34.36 -0.51 -19.15
C ASN A 318 -35.37 -1.30 -20.02
N PRO A 319 -35.20 -2.59 -20.31
CA PRO A 319 -36.27 -3.41 -20.87
C PRO A 319 -37.16 -3.86 -19.72
N THR A 320 -38.40 -3.36 -19.69
CA THR A 320 -39.47 -3.85 -18.83
C THR A 320 -39.82 -5.28 -19.21
N ASP A 321 -39.38 -6.26 -18.43
CA ASP A 321 -39.93 -7.63 -18.43
C ASP A 321 -41.12 -7.69 -17.46
N GLU A 322 -42.25 -7.11 -17.88
CA GLU A 322 -43.58 -7.48 -17.38
C GLU A 322 -44.40 -7.97 -18.58
N ASP A 323 -44.30 -9.27 -18.88
CA ASP A 323 -45.36 -10.06 -19.54
C ASP A 323 -44.93 -11.52 -19.70
N LYS A 324 -44.88 -12.25 -18.58
CA LYS A 324 -44.93 -13.72 -18.56
C LYS A 324 -45.70 -14.23 -17.33
N TYR A 325 -47.01 -13.98 -17.31
CA TYR A 325 -47.95 -14.90 -16.68
C TYR A 325 -48.87 -15.44 -17.77
N ALA A 326 -48.60 -16.70 -18.13
CA ALA A 326 -49.44 -17.49 -19.00
C ALA A 326 -50.77 -17.78 -18.31
N ASP A 327 -51.84 -17.44 -19.02
CA ASP A 327 -53.19 -17.95 -18.83
C ASP A 327 -53.20 -19.41 -19.31
N GLU A 328 -53.20 -20.37 -18.39
CA GLU A 328 -53.63 -21.75 -18.64
C GLU A 328 -54.72 -22.10 -17.62
N ASN A 329 -55.96 -21.74 -17.96
CA ASN A 329 -57.19 -22.38 -17.47
C ASN A 329 -58.36 -22.01 -18.39
N ALA A 330 -58.46 -22.64 -19.56
CA ALA A 330 -59.70 -22.92 -20.29
C ALA A 330 -59.43 -23.89 -21.45
#